data_AF-A0A7W5KSB6-F1
#
_entry.id   AF-A0A7W5KSB6-F1
#
_cell.length_a   1.000
_cell.length_b   1.000
_cell.length_c   1.000
_cell.angle_alpha   90.00
_cell.angle_beta   90.00
_cell.angle_gamma   90.00
#
_symmetry.space_group_name_H-M   'P 1'
#
loop_
_entity.id
_entity.type
_entity.pdbx_description
1 polymer ?
#
loop_
_entity_poly.entity_id
_entity_poly.type
_entity_poly.pdbx_seq_one_letter_code
_entity_poly.pdbx_strand_id
1 'polypeptide(L)'
;MAGFTVTFGNGGASNVSDLLSLEAQNSNALDGSTEHHETTGPSGSTFDVDSVVVGGPGSEVAVDFDPNTNSFNFDVVGKWNSVRNVLAQSDSAENVYFKDFVQADVHLGGSASSTVEILNVKRANVSTGAGNDTVTISLLTNDSSWVNAVTVDSGAGNDTITIKSGVGFNDGSAAGTGGITGATAFNGGNGFVDGRYTTVDIKAGAGSDTIDLSDTHLKSSTVDGGTGIDHMIASSGADTFVFHLGDMAKSLITDTIDGFNAATDKLKLVGTVESDWTSTDFGGDAVVKYVGADVAHKGETIVLSGVDATGFHGWFTA
;
A
#
# COMPACT_ATOMS: atom_id res chain seq x y z
N MET A 1 -24.78 -1.06 6.90
CA MET A 1 -24.45 -2.30 6.17
C MET A 1 -24.94 -2.15 4.74
N ALA A 2 -24.23 -1.32 3.99
CA ALA A 2 -24.16 -1.46 2.54
C ALA A 2 -23.60 -2.85 2.20
N GLY A 3 -23.90 -3.35 1.00
CA GLY A 3 -23.22 -4.54 0.48
C GLY A 3 -21.85 -4.18 -0.10
N PHE A 4 -20.96 -5.16 -0.19
CA PHE A 4 -19.73 -5.03 -0.95
C PHE A 4 -20.06 -4.58 -2.39
N THR A 5 -19.44 -3.48 -2.82
CA THR A 5 -19.72 -2.80 -4.08
C THR A 5 -18.41 -2.61 -4.84
N VAL A 6 -18.39 -2.96 -6.13
CA VAL A 6 -17.22 -2.77 -7.00
C VAL A 6 -17.62 -2.02 -8.26
N THR A 7 -16.73 -1.13 -8.70
CA THR A 7 -16.93 -0.17 -9.78
C THR A 7 -15.69 -0.12 -10.65
N PHE A 8 -15.84 -0.19 -11.97
CA PHE A 8 -14.74 -0.12 -12.93
C PHE A 8 -14.83 1.14 -13.79
N GLY A 9 -13.72 1.62 -14.37
CA GLY A 9 -13.78 2.81 -15.23
C GLY A 9 -12.51 3.11 -16.03
N ASN A 10 -12.64 4.08 -16.94
CA ASN A 10 -11.60 4.49 -17.90
C ASN A 10 -11.23 5.99 -17.85
N GLY A 11 -11.68 6.71 -16.82
CA GLY A 11 -11.22 8.07 -16.50
C GLY A 11 -9.76 8.10 -15.99
N GLY A 12 -9.29 9.26 -15.54
CA GLY A 12 -7.96 9.35 -14.90
C GLY A 12 -7.63 10.73 -14.35
N ALA A 13 -7.40 10.78 -13.03
CA ALA A 13 -6.77 11.91 -12.36
C ALA A 13 -5.32 12.11 -12.88
N SER A 14 -4.84 13.36 -12.94
CA SER A 14 -3.61 13.69 -13.68
C SER A 14 -2.49 14.30 -12.84
N ASN A 15 -2.80 14.90 -11.68
CA ASN A 15 -1.83 15.58 -10.81
C ASN A 15 -1.86 15.03 -9.39
N VAL A 16 -0.79 15.25 -8.62
CA VAL A 16 -0.67 14.81 -7.22
C VAL A 16 -1.73 15.45 -6.32
N SER A 17 -2.18 16.67 -6.64
CA SER A 17 -3.30 17.37 -5.99
C SER A 17 -4.64 16.67 -6.13
N ASP A 18 -4.80 15.85 -7.16
CA ASP A 18 -6.09 15.28 -7.59
C ASP A 18 -6.35 13.92 -6.93
N LEU A 19 -5.41 13.43 -6.12
CA LEU A 19 -5.37 12.10 -5.49
C LEU A 19 -5.64 12.16 -3.97
N LEU A 20 -6.32 13.19 -3.47
CA LEU A 20 -6.60 13.36 -2.04
C LEU A 20 -8.09 13.55 -1.78
N SER A 21 -8.56 12.88 -0.72
CA SER A 21 -9.96 12.63 -0.35
C SER A 21 -10.71 11.62 -1.24
N LEU A 22 -11.37 10.67 -0.56
CA LEU A 22 -12.36 9.75 -1.12
C LEU A 22 -13.48 10.50 -1.86
N GLU A 23 -13.85 11.69 -1.40
CA GLU A 23 -14.85 12.56 -2.03
C GLU A 23 -14.40 13.05 -3.42
N ALA A 24 -13.12 13.39 -3.59
CA ALA A 24 -12.56 13.79 -4.89
C ALA A 24 -12.36 12.60 -5.83
N GLN A 25 -11.97 11.44 -5.32
CA GLN A 25 -11.88 10.20 -6.11
C GLN A 25 -13.27 9.77 -6.60
N ASN A 26 -14.27 9.72 -5.72
CA ASN A 26 -15.67 9.45 -6.07
C ASN A 26 -16.25 10.49 -7.06
N SER A 27 -15.77 11.74 -7.04
CA SER A 27 -16.16 12.77 -8.02
C SER A 27 -15.54 12.59 -9.41
N ASN A 28 -14.56 11.69 -9.55
CA ASN A 28 -13.90 11.34 -10.83
C ASN A 28 -14.15 9.87 -11.24
N ALA A 29 -14.76 9.07 -10.36
CA ALA A 29 -15.25 7.73 -10.67
C ALA A 29 -16.63 7.80 -11.34
N LEU A 30 -16.79 7.04 -12.43
CA LEU A 30 -18.02 6.90 -13.23
C LEU A 30 -18.64 8.18 -13.82
N ASP A 31 -18.59 8.29 -15.15
CA ASP A 31 -19.75 8.85 -15.86
C ASP A 31 -20.78 7.74 -16.14
N GLY A 32 -22.03 8.14 -16.40
CA GLY A 32 -23.18 7.25 -16.55
C GLY A 32 -23.22 6.38 -17.82
N SER A 33 -22.08 6.13 -18.47
CA SER A 33 -21.95 5.21 -19.62
C SER A 33 -21.46 3.80 -19.24
N THR A 34 -21.18 3.55 -17.95
CA THR A 34 -20.58 2.28 -17.47
C THR A 34 -21.65 1.35 -16.89
N GLU A 35 -21.56 0.04 -17.18
CA GLU A 35 -22.58 -0.95 -16.81
C GLU A 35 -22.56 -1.27 -15.30
N HIS A 36 -23.66 -0.97 -14.62
CA HIS A 36 -23.85 -1.17 -13.18
C HIS A 36 -24.47 -2.54 -12.89
N HIS A 37 -23.63 -3.53 -12.58
CA HIS A 37 -24.05 -4.88 -12.22
C HIS A 37 -23.96 -5.12 -10.70
N GLU A 38 -25.09 -4.94 -10.00
CA GLU A 38 -25.26 -5.39 -8.61
C GLU A 38 -25.21 -6.92 -8.54
N THR A 39 -24.29 -7.48 -7.75
CA THR A 39 -24.44 -8.80 -7.11
C THR A 39 -24.63 -8.59 -5.60
N THR A 40 -25.23 -9.55 -4.89
CA THR A 40 -25.47 -9.40 -3.44
C THR A 40 -25.09 -10.65 -2.62
N GLY A 41 -24.13 -10.45 -1.71
CA GLY A 41 -23.90 -11.22 -0.48
C GLY A 41 -23.63 -10.18 0.63
N PRO A 42 -24.23 -10.32 1.83
CA PRO A 42 -23.95 -11.45 2.73
C PRO A 42 -25.19 -12.26 3.17
N SER A 43 -26.36 -12.02 2.57
CA SER A 43 -27.65 -12.58 3.07
C SER A 43 -28.54 -13.29 2.03
N GLY A 44 -28.17 -13.30 0.75
CA GLY A 44 -28.70 -14.27 -0.23
C GLY A 44 -28.97 -13.74 -1.64
N SER A 45 -28.44 -14.45 -2.64
CA SER A 45 -28.64 -14.31 -4.11
C SER A 45 -28.23 -12.97 -4.75
N THR A 46 -27.50 -12.94 -5.88
CA THR A 46 -26.85 -14.01 -6.68
C THR A 46 -25.76 -13.35 -7.54
N PHE A 47 -24.66 -14.04 -7.84
CA PHE A 47 -23.81 -13.74 -9.00
C PHE A 47 -23.80 -14.93 -9.96
N ASP A 48 -23.68 -14.62 -11.26
CA ASP A 48 -23.49 -15.56 -12.38
C ASP A 48 -22.91 -14.71 -13.56
N VAL A 49 -21.75 -14.07 -13.32
CA VAL A 49 -21.06 -13.19 -14.27
C VAL A 49 -19.58 -13.59 -14.35
N ASP A 50 -19.20 -14.27 -15.42
CA ASP A 50 -17.79 -14.63 -15.67
C ASP A 50 -16.92 -13.37 -15.96
N SER A 51 -17.55 -12.30 -16.47
CA SER A 51 -16.86 -11.03 -16.78
C SER A 51 -17.80 -9.82 -16.83
N VAL A 52 -17.19 -8.62 -16.82
CA VAL A 52 -17.83 -7.30 -16.99
C VAL A 52 -17.10 -6.51 -18.07
N VAL A 53 -17.84 -5.94 -19.03
CA VAL A 53 -17.30 -5.14 -20.15
C VAL A 53 -17.35 -3.65 -19.81
N VAL A 54 -16.22 -2.95 -19.97
CA VAL A 54 -16.04 -1.56 -19.50
C VAL A 54 -15.78 -0.61 -20.66
N GLY A 55 -16.86 -0.05 -21.22
CA GLY A 55 -16.79 0.95 -22.30
C GLY A 55 -16.60 0.38 -23.72
N GLY A 56 -16.52 -0.94 -23.88
CA GLY A 56 -16.62 -1.61 -25.19
C GLY A 56 -15.79 -2.89 -25.34
N PRO A 57 -15.91 -3.59 -26.49
CA PRO A 57 -15.22 -4.87 -26.71
C PRO A 57 -13.69 -4.77 -26.61
N GLY A 58 -13.08 -5.66 -25.83
CA GLY A 58 -11.63 -5.68 -25.56
C GLY A 58 -11.20 -4.87 -24.33
N SER A 59 -12.14 -4.24 -23.62
CA SER A 59 -11.99 -3.68 -22.28
C SER A 59 -12.88 -4.50 -21.33
N GLU A 60 -12.30 -5.49 -20.66
CA GLU A 60 -13.05 -6.54 -19.96
C GLU A 60 -12.33 -6.96 -18.68
N VAL A 61 -13.10 -7.12 -17.60
CA VAL A 61 -12.66 -7.62 -16.29
C VAL A 61 -13.31 -8.99 -16.07
N ALA A 62 -12.53 -10.06 -15.90
CA ALA A 62 -13.06 -11.32 -15.41
C ALA A 62 -13.38 -11.20 -13.92
N VAL A 63 -14.48 -11.81 -13.51
CA VAL A 63 -14.96 -11.81 -12.12
C VAL A 63 -15.12 -13.26 -11.68
N ASP A 64 -14.53 -13.60 -10.54
CA ASP A 64 -14.65 -14.92 -9.91
C ASP A 64 -14.84 -14.79 -8.40
N PHE A 65 -15.51 -15.77 -7.79
CA PHE A 65 -15.74 -15.82 -6.34
C PHE A 65 -15.48 -17.23 -5.81
N ASP A 66 -14.47 -17.37 -4.93
CA ASP A 66 -14.19 -18.62 -4.24
C ASP A 66 -14.95 -18.70 -2.90
N PRO A 67 -15.98 -19.56 -2.75
CA PRO A 67 -16.69 -19.73 -1.50
C PRO A 67 -15.88 -20.45 -0.41
N ASN A 68 -14.70 -21.01 -0.73
CA ASN A 68 -13.84 -21.68 0.26
C ASN A 68 -12.96 -20.68 1.03
N THR A 69 -12.55 -19.59 0.39
CA THR A 69 -11.80 -18.46 0.99
C THR A 69 -12.65 -17.21 1.21
N ASN A 70 -13.91 -17.21 0.73
CA ASN A 70 -14.80 -16.05 0.72
C ASN A 70 -14.14 -14.83 0.04
N SER A 71 -13.58 -15.05 -1.15
CA SER A 71 -12.82 -14.03 -1.88
C SER A 71 -13.40 -13.70 -3.25
N PHE A 72 -13.30 -12.43 -3.64
CA PHE A 72 -13.58 -11.97 -5.01
C PHE A 72 -12.29 -11.67 -5.77
N ASN A 73 -12.20 -12.17 -7.00
CA ASN A 73 -11.09 -11.95 -7.94
C ASN A 73 -11.55 -11.07 -9.11
N PHE A 74 -10.73 -10.08 -9.46
CA PHE A 74 -11.00 -9.09 -10.52
C PHE A 74 -9.77 -8.92 -11.42
N ASP A 75 -9.85 -9.43 -12.64
CA ASP A 75 -8.69 -9.58 -13.53
C ASP A 75 -8.92 -8.90 -14.90
N VAL A 76 -8.09 -7.94 -15.29
CA VAL A 76 -8.20 -7.27 -16.60
C VAL A 76 -7.71 -8.19 -17.73
N VAL A 77 -8.63 -8.99 -18.28
CA VAL A 77 -8.41 -9.94 -19.39
C VAL A 77 -8.00 -9.23 -20.70
N GLY A 78 -8.35 -7.95 -20.82
CA GLY A 78 -7.95 -7.11 -21.94
C GLY A 78 -6.47 -6.73 -21.92
N LYS A 79 -6.13 -5.64 -22.61
CA LYS A 79 -4.80 -5.03 -22.44
C LYS A 79 -4.78 -4.24 -21.13
N TRP A 80 -3.66 -4.18 -20.43
CA TRP A 80 -3.47 -3.19 -19.36
C TRP A 80 -3.77 -1.78 -19.91
N ASN A 81 -4.42 -0.94 -19.11
CA ASN A 81 -4.96 0.38 -19.51
C ASN A 81 -6.14 0.34 -20.53
N SER A 82 -6.73 -0.84 -20.81
CA SER A 82 -8.04 -0.99 -21.48
C SER A 82 -9.22 -0.89 -20.50
N VAL A 83 -9.02 -1.37 -19.28
CA VAL A 83 -9.72 -0.96 -18.06
C VAL A 83 -8.67 -0.28 -17.19
N ARG A 84 -8.98 0.87 -16.60
CA ARG A 84 -7.97 1.68 -15.89
C ARG A 84 -8.14 1.65 -14.39
N ASN A 85 -9.36 1.90 -13.93
CA ASN A 85 -9.64 2.16 -12.54
C ASN A 85 -10.58 1.09 -12.01
N VAL A 86 -10.33 0.63 -10.79
CA VAL A 86 -11.30 -0.07 -9.96
C VAL A 86 -11.47 0.68 -8.64
N LEU A 87 -12.70 0.77 -8.17
CA LEU A 87 -13.10 1.25 -6.84
C LEU A 87 -13.90 0.13 -6.18
N ALA A 88 -13.46 -0.34 -5.02
CA ALA A 88 -14.12 -1.38 -4.24
C ALA A 88 -14.42 -0.88 -2.82
N GLN A 89 -15.64 -1.11 -2.32
CA GLN A 89 -16.11 -0.53 -1.06
C GLN A 89 -16.96 -1.51 -0.25
N SER A 90 -16.79 -1.55 1.08
CA SER A 90 -17.67 -2.28 1.99
C SER A 90 -17.72 -1.63 3.39
N ASP A 91 -18.86 -1.79 4.09
CA ASP A 91 -18.97 -1.51 5.53
C ASP A 91 -18.25 -2.59 6.38
N SER A 92 -17.89 -3.73 5.77
CA SER A 92 -17.27 -4.91 6.40
C SER A 92 -15.89 -5.23 5.83
N ALA A 93 -15.23 -6.19 6.46
CA ALA A 93 -13.98 -6.77 6.00
C ALA A 93 -14.27 -7.80 4.90
N GLU A 94 -13.48 -7.78 3.84
CA GLU A 94 -13.66 -8.61 2.64
C GLU A 94 -12.30 -9.18 2.20
N ASN A 95 -12.31 -10.26 1.42
CA ASN A 95 -11.11 -10.76 0.72
C ASN A 95 -11.22 -10.42 -0.77
N VAL A 96 -10.33 -9.58 -1.28
CA VAL A 96 -10.44 -8.95 -2.61
C VAL A 96 -9.09 -8.93 -3.32
N TYR A 97 -9.10 -9.35 -4.58
CA TYR A 97 -7.90 -9.54 -5.40
C TYR A 97 -8.08 -8.81 -6.73
N PHE A 98 -7.21 -7.86 -7.04
CA PHE A 98 -7.27 -7.01 -8.24
C PHE A 98 -5.99 -7.17 -9.06
N LYS A 99 -6.11 -7.27 -10.38
CA LYS A 99 -4.97 -7.51 -11.28
C LYS A 99 -4.99 -6.64 -12.53
N ASP A 100 -3.83 -6.13 -12.92
CA ASP A 100 -3.56 -5.47 -14.19
C ASP A 100 -4.39 -4.17 -14.45
N PHE A 101 -4.83 -3.51 -13.37
CA PHE A 101 -5.39 -2.15 -13.38
C PHE A 101 -4.30 -1.06 -13.38
N VAL A 102 -4.68 0.18 -13.70
CA VAL A 102 -3.81 1.37 -13.61
C VAL A 102 -3.99 2.09 -12.27
N GLN A 103 -5.21 2.12 -11.74
CA GLN A 103 -5.61 2.60 -10.42
C GLN A 103 -6.45 1.51 -9.74
N ALA A 104 -6.19 1.22 -8.46
CA ALA A 104 -7.09 0.42 -7.63
C ALA A 104 -7.31 1.10 -6.28
N ASP A 105 -8.56 1.53 -6.04
CA ASP A 105 -8.99 2.18 -4.81
C ASP A 105 -9.87 1.19 -4.03
N VAL A 106 -9.56 0.92 -2.76
CA VAL A 106 -10.15 -0.15 -1.96
C VAL A 106 -10.44 0.37 -0.55
N HIS A 107 -11.71 0.36 -0.14
CA HIS A 107 -12.17 0.92 1.13
C HIS A 107 -13.06 -0.09 1.86
N LEU A 108 -12.45 -0.89 2.73
CA LEU A 108 -13.11 -1.91 3.55
C LEU A 108 -13.27 -1.39 4.99
N GLY A 109 -14.01 -2.12 5.83
CA GLY A 109 -14.31 -1.69 7.19
C GLY A 109 -14.55 -2.83 8.17
N GLY A 110 -15.25 -2.56 9.26
CA GLY A 110 -15.55 -3.55 10.30
C GLY A 110 -14.37 -3.83 11.24
N SER A 111 -14.33 -5.05 11.79
CA SER A 111 -13.35 -5.46 12.82
C SER A 111 -13.04 -6.96 12.76
N ALA A 112 -13.00 -7.48 11.53
CA ALA A 112 -12.48 -8.81 11.21
C ALA A 112 -11.37 -8.61 10.17
N SER A 113 -10.50 -9.60 9.98
CA SER A 113 -9.43 -9.52 8.99
C SER A 113 -9.97 -9.45 7.56
N SER A 114 -9.41 -8.50 6.80
CA SER A 114 -9.53 -8.29 5.37
C SER A 114 -8.29 -8.79 4.66
N THR A 115 -8.43 -9.20 3.40
CA THR A 115 -7.29 -9.49 2.52
C THR A 115 -7.41 -8.65 1.26
N VAL A 116 -6.40 -7.83 0.95
CA VAL A 116 -6.35 -6.97 -0.24
C VAL A 116 -5.08 -7.29 -1.00
N GLU A 117 -5.18 -7.96 -2.16
CA GLU A 117 -4.05 -8.04 -3.11
C GLU A 117 -4.34 -7.20 -4.36
N ILE A 118 -3.37 -6.37 -4.75
CA ILE A 118 -3.44 -5.49 -5.93
C ILE A 118 -2.16 -5.68 -6.75
N LEU A 119 -2.25 -6.38 -7.88
CA LEU A 119 -1.09 -6.72 -8.70
C LEU A 119 -0.98 -5.85 -9.96
N ASN A 120 0.26 -5.48 -10.28
CA ASN A 120 0.69 -4.75 -11.49
C ASN A 120 0.04 -3.37 -11.65
N VAL A 121 -0.05 -2.61 -10.55
CA VAL A 121 -0.75 -1.32 -10.52
C VAL A 121 0.20 -0.12 -10.62
N LYS A 122 -0.24 0.96 -11.31
CA LYS A 122 0.51 2.23 -11.35
C LYS A 122 0.26 3.09 -10.11
N ARG A 123 -0.94 2.97 -9.51
CA ARG A 123 -1.38 3.70 -8.32
C ARG A 123 -2.41 2.90 -7.51
N ALA A 124 -2.45 3.05 -6.20
CA ALA A 124 -3.50 2.48 -5.37
C ALA A 124 -3.83 3.36 -4.16
N ASN A 125 -5.05 3.25 -3.64
CA ASN A 125 -5.46 3.82 -2.36
C ASN A 125 -6.21 2.76 -1.56
N VAL A 126 -5.61 2.24 -0.50
CA VAL A 126 -6.21 1.17 0.33
C VAL A 126 -6.49 1.71 1.73
N SER A 127 -7.72 1.50 2.22
CA SER A 127 -8.03 1.59 3.65
C SER A 127 -8.80 0.37 4.11
N THR A 128 -8.48 -0.16 5.29
CA THR A 128 -9.15 -1.32 5.87
C THR A 128 -9.71 -0.99 7.27
N GLY A 129 -9.82 -1.95 8.18
CA GLY A 129 -10.77 -1.90 9.29
C GLY A 129 -10.14 -1.74 10.68
N ALA A 130 -10.66 -2.56 11.61
CA ALA A 130 -10.14 -2.74 12.96
C ALA A 130 -9.89 -4.24 13.23
N GLY A 131 -9.35 -4.96 12.24
CA GLY A 131 -8.95 -6.36 12.30
C GLY A 131 -7.52 -6.52 11.79
N ASN A 132 -6.92 -7.69 12.01
CA ASN A 132 -5.56 -7.97 11.52
C ASN A 132 -5.61 -8.12 9.99
N ASP A 133 -5.38 -7.02 9.27
CA ASP A 133 -5.59 -6.92 7.83
C ASP A 133 -4.30 -7.26 7.05
N THR A 134 -4.45 -7.81 5.84
CA THR A 134 -3.32 -8.14 4.96
C THR A 134 -3.43 -7.38 3.64
N VAL A 135 -2.48 -6.48 3.39
CA VAL A 135 -2.44 -5.63 2.19
C VAL A 135 -1.17 -5.92 1.39
N THR A 136 -1.31 -6.39 0.16
CA THR A 136 -0.19 -6.72 -0.73
C THR A 136 -0.34 -6.03 -2.07
N ILE A 137 0.63 -5.19 -2.45
CA ILE A 137 0.55 -4.36 -3.66
C ILE A 137 1.82 -4.58 -4.50
N SER A 138 1.68 -4.94 -5.78
CA SER A 138 2.80 -5.02 -6.72
C SER A 138 2.77 -3.90 -7.76
N LEU A 139 3.93 -3.28 -7.97
CA LEU A 139 4.04 -2.03 -8.73
C LEU A 139 4.33 -2.28 -10.21
N LEU A 140 3.59 -1.63 -11.12
CA LEU A 140 3.93 -1.59 -12.54
C LEU A 140 3.59 -0.23 -13.14
N THR A 141 4.58 0.39 -13.78
CA THR A 141 4.38 1.64 -14.52
C THR A 141 4.97 1.61 -15.93
N ASN A 142 4.30 2.31 -16.84
CA ASN A 142 4.68 2.48 -18.23
C ASN A 142 5.55 3.73 -18.49
N ASP A 143 5.59 4.70 -17.55
CA ASP A 143 6.33 5.96 -17.69
C ASP A 143 6.58 6.67 -16.35
N SER A 144 7.51 7.62 -16.35
CA SER A 144 7.80 8.55 -15.23
C SER A 144 7.13 9.93 -15.38
N SER A 145 6.26 10.10 -16.38
CA SER A 145 5.66 11.40 -16.75
C SER A 145 4.36 11.69 -16.00
N TRP A 146 3.71 10.65 -15.50
CA TRP A 146 2.50 10.72 -14.66
C TRP A 146 2.81 10.34 -13.22
N VAL A 147 1.88 10.67 -12.32
CA VAL A 147 1.97 10.22 -10.92
C VAL A 147 1.87 8.69 -10.83
N ASN A 148 2.80 8.12 -10.07
CA ASN A 148 2.77 6.77 -9.53
C ASN A 148 2.83 6.94 -8.00
N ALA A 149 1.82 6.44 -7.29
CA ALA A 149 1.63 6.70 -5.87
C ALA A 149 0.77 5.60 -5.25
N VAL A 150 1.15 5.13 -4.07
CA VAL A 150 0.36 4.17 -3.29
C VAL A 150 0.14 4.74 -1.89
N THR A 151 -1.11 4.71 -1.42
CA THR A 151 -1.50 5.05 -0.05
C THR A 151 -2.12 3.83 0.63
N VAL A 152 -1.73 3.54 1.87
CA VAL A 152 -2.33 2.50 2.72
C VAL A 152 -2.64 3.06 4.12
N ASP A 153 -3.83 2.80 4.63
CA ASP A 153 -4.32 3.20 5.95
C ASP A 153 -5.07 2.00 6.56
N SER A 154 -4.36 1.04 7.18
CA SER A 154 -4.96 -0.26 7.53
C SER A 154 -5.77 -0.24 8.84
N GLY A 155 -5.42 0.65 9.78
CA GLY A 155 -6.31 1.14 10.83
C GLY A 155 -5.93 0.69 12.22
N ALA A 156 -6.32 -0.53 12.60
CA ALA A 156 -6.01 -1.11 13.91
C ALA A 156 -6.16 -2.65 13.92
N GLY A 157 -5.21 -3.34 14.54
CA GLY A 157 -5.04 -4.78 14.35
C GLY A 157 -3.55 -5.06 14.22
N ASN A 158 -3.14 -6.33 14.21
CA ASN A 158 -1.75 -6.67 13.86
C ASN A 158 -1.67 -6.90 12.36
N ASP A 159 -1.27 -5.88 11.61
CA ASP A 159 -1.42 -5.82 10.17
C ASP A 159 -0.17 -6.29 9.42
N THR A 160 -0.35 -6.69 8.16
CA THR A 160 0.76 -7.09 7.27
C THR A 160 0.64 -6.38 5.93
N ILE A 161 1.54 -5.43 5.69
CA ILE A 161 1.59 -4.57 4.51
C ILE A 161 2.85 -4.94 3.71
N THR A 162 2.70 -5.25 2.42
CA THR A 162 3.82 -5.61 1.54
C THR A 162 3.72 -4.86 0.22
N ILE A 163 4.71 -4.03 -0.08
CA ILE A 163 4.86 -3.39 -1.39
C ILE A 163 6.02 -4.09 -2.12
N LYS A 164 5.71 -4.78 -3.22
CA LYS A 164 6.64 -5.66 -3.95
C LYS A 164 6.82 -5.23 -5.41
N SER A 165 7.85 -5.75 -6.07
CA SER A 165 8.00 -5.56 -7.51
C SER A 165 6.86 -6.23 -8.27
N GLY A 166 6.32 -5.53 -9.27
CA GLY A 166 5.35 -6.13 -10.21
C GLY A 166 6.01 -7.07 -11.22
N VAL A 167 5.20 -7.61 -12.12
CA VAL A 167 5.67 -8.43 -13.24
C VAL A 167 5.68 -7.60 -14.52
N GLY A 168 6.69 -7.81 -15.36
CA GLY A 168 6.88 -7.02 -16.59
C GLY A 168 5.76 -7.25 -17.61
N PHE A 169 5.39 -6.19 -18.32
CA PHE A 169 4.49 -6.30 -19.48
C PHE A 169 5.00 -7.37 -20.46
N ASN A 170 4.09 -8.22 -20.96
CA ASN A 170 4.38 -9.32 -21.89
C ASN A 170 5.31 -10.43 -21.35
N ASP A 171 5.54 -10.55 -20.04
CA ASP A 171 6.25 -11.68 -19.45
C ASP A 171 5.42 -12.98 -19.57
N GLY A 172 5.94 -13.96 -20.32
CA GLY A 172 5.27 -15.24 -20.54
C GLY A 172 5.18 -16.16 -19.31
N SER A 173 5.88 -15.84 -18.22
CA SER A 173 5.75 -16.51 -16.91
C SER A 173 4.64 -15.93 -16.03
N ALA A 174 4.08 -14.77 -16.39
CA ALA A 174 3.03 -14.08 -15.65
C ALA A 174 1.61 -14.65 -15.89
N ALA A 175 1.48 -15.70 -16.70
CA ALA A 175 0.20 -16.32 -17.01
C ALA A 175 -0.41 -16.99 -15.75
N GLY A 176 -1.42 -16.35 -15.17
CA GLY A 176 -2.03 -16.73 -13.89
C GLY A 176 -1.62 -15.86 -12.69
N THR A 177 -0.68 -14.92 -12.85
CA THR A 177 -0.17 -14.04 -11.77
C THR A 177 -0.11 -12.55 -12.13
N GLY A 178 -0.12 -12.17 -13.41
CA GLY A 178 0.08 -10.78 -13.86
C GLY A 178 0.15 -10.65 -15.38
N GLY A 179 -0.71 -11.39 -16.07
CA GLY A 179 -0.52 -11.86 -17.46
C GLY A 179 -0.79 -10.83 -18.57
N ILE A 180 -0.24 -9.63 -18.49
CA ILE A 180 -0.53 -8.56 -19.44
C ILE A 180 0.03 -8.89 -20.83
N THR A 181 -0.85 -9.33 -21.74
CA THR A 181 -0.50 -9.59 -23.14
C THR A 181 -0.86 -8.42 -24.06
N GLY A 182 0.08 -8.01 -24.91
CA GLY A 182 -0.17 -7.04 -25.99
C GLY A 182 -0.32 -5.58 -25.56
N ALA A 183 0.12 -5.22 -24.34
CA ALA A 183 0.25 -3.84 -23.90
C ALA A 183 1.44 -3.14 -24.58
N THR A 184 1.23 -1.88 -24.97
CA THR A 184 2.26 -1.03 -25.58
C THR A 184 2.96 -0.18 -24.52
N ALA A 185 4.07 -0.69 -23.99
CA ALA A 185 4.85 -0.02 -22.96
C ALA A 185 6.15 0.62 -23.51
N PHE A 186 6.63 1.66 -22.81
CA PHE A 186 8.02 2.08 -22.94
C PHE A 186 8.95 1.10 -22.19
N ASN A 187 10.26 1.34 -22.20
CA ASN A 187 11.28 0.39 -21.74
C ASN A 187 11.15 -0.99 -22.41
N GLY A 188 11.38 -1.04 -23.73
CA GLY A 188 11.44 -2.29 -24.51
C GLY A 188 10.12 -3.05 -24.71
N GLY A 189 9.03 -2.59 -24.10
CA GLY A 189 7.76 -3.33 -24.02
C GLY A 189 7.52 -4.03 -22.68
N ASN A 190 8.39 -3.81 -21.68
CA ASN A 190 8.35 -4.46 -20.36
C ASN A 190 7.92 -3.52 -19.21
N GLY A 191 8.06 -2.19 -19.36
CA GLY A 191 7.73 -1.21 -18.32
C GLY A 191 8.78 -1.12 -17.20
N PHE A 192 8.36 -0.62 -16.03
CA PHE A 192 9.16 -0.53 -14.80
C PHE A 192 8.35 -1.13 -13.64
N VAL A 193 8.94 -2.10 -12.95
CA VAL A 193 8.27 -2.90 -11.91
C VAL A 193 8.73 -2.60 -10.48
N ASP A 194 9.88 -1.96 -10.33
CA ASP A 194 10.59 -1.80 -9.06
C ASP A 194 10.18 -0.57 -8.24
N GLY A 195 9.16 0.17 -8.67
CA GLY A 195 8.69 1.36 -7.96
C GLY A 195 9.57 2.61 -8.08
N ARG A 196 10.59 2.65 -8.95
CA ARG A 196 11.54 3.78 -9.11
C ARG A 196 10.95 5.15 -9.46
N TYR A 197 9.65 5.22 -9.75
CA TYR A 197 8.90 6.45 -9.99
C TYR A 197 7.69 6.61 -9.04
N THR A 198 7.53 5.69 -8.10
CA THR A 198 6.41 5.57 -7.15
C THR A 198 6.77 6.14 -5.79
N THR A 199 5.90 6.99 -5.27
CA THR A 199 5.90 7.40 -3.86
C THR A 199 4.94 6.55 -3.05
N VAL A 200 5.34 6.10 -1.87
CA VAL A 200 4.49 5.30 -0.97
C VAL A 200 4.20 6.10 0.31
N ASP A 201 2.98 6.04 0.81
CA ASP A 201 2.56 6.59 2.11
C ASP A 201 1.77 5.48 2.84
N ILE A 202 2.26 5.04 4.00
CA ILE A 202 1.68 3.94 4.77
C ILE A 202 1.42 4.41 6.19
N LYS A 203 0.21 4.12 6.68
CA LYS A 203 -0.14 4.12 8.10
C LYS A 203 -0.65 2.72 8.44
N ALA A 204 0.01 2.03 9.36
CA ALA A 204 -0.48 0.74 9.86
C ALA A 204 -1.51 1.01 10.97
N GLY A 205 -1.07 1.63 12.07
CA GLY A 205 -1.91 2.51 12.89
C GLY A 205 -1.89 2.17 14.38
N ALA A 206 -2.38 0.99 14.75
CA ALA A 206 -2.47 0.58 16.15
C ALA A 206 -2.47 -0.94 16.34
N GLY A 207 -1.27 -1.51 16.58
CA GLY A 207 -1.10 -2.95 16.67
C GLY A 207 0.31 -3.41 17.02
N SER A 208 0.85 -4.27 16.17
CA SER A 208 2.28 -4.65 16.14
C SER A 208 2.50 -5.20 14.74
N ASP A 209 2.85 -4.28 13.84
CA ASP A 209 2.54 -4.40 12.43
C ASP A 209 3.79 -4.74 11.62
N THR A 210 3.62 -5.34 10.44
CA THR A 210 4.73 -5.75 9.58
C THR A 210 4.63 -5.04 8.23
N ILE A 211 5.61 -4.19 7.92
CA ILE A 211 5.65 -3.37 6.70
C ILE A 211 6.91 -3.73 5.90
N ASP A 212 6.77 -4.49 4.81
CA ASP A 212 7.87 -4.91 3.94
C ASP A 212 7.87 -4.13 2.61
N LEU A 213 8.95 -3.38 2.37
CA LEU A 213 9.23 -2.67 1.12
C LEU A 213 10.49 -3.22 0.41
N SER A 214 11.10 -4.30 0.91
CA SER A 214 12.46 -4.72 0.55
C SER A 214 12.65 -5.14 -0.91
N ASP A 215 11.60 -5.64 -1.55
CA ASP A 215 11.57 -6.01 -2.98
C ASP A 215 11.35 -4.81 -3.92
N THR A 216 11.65 -3.58 -3.46
CA THR A 216 11.46 -2.35 -4.25
C THR A 216 12.63 -1.37 -4.17
N HIS A 217 12.66 -0.47 -5.15
CA HIS A 217 13.55 0.68 -5.27
C HIS A 217 12.67 1.92 -5.41
N LEU A 218 11.96 2.29 -4.34
CA LEU A 218 10.96 3.37 -4.40
C LEU A 218 11.60 4.72 -4.73
N LYS A 219 10.83 5.62 -5.33
CA LYS A 219 11.24 7.03 -5.43
C LYS A 219 11.38 7.67 -4.05
N SER A 220 10.48 7.30 -3.13
CA SER A 220 10.51 7.60 -1.69
C SER A 220 9.32 6.94 -0.99
N SER A 221 9.47 6.45 0.24
CA SER A 221 8.34 6.14 1.13
C SER A 221 8.20 7.11 2.31
N THR A 222 6.98 7.20 2.84
CA THR A 222 6.69 7.61 4.21
C THR A 222 6.00 6.43 4.88
N VAL A 223 6.52 5.96 6.03
CA VAL A 223 5.96 4.83 6.77
C VAL A 223 5.72 5.26 8.21
N ASP A 224 4.48 5.14 8.67
CA ASP A 224 4.00 5.48 9.99
C ASP A 224 3.42 4.19 10.61
N GLY A 225 4.21 3.53 11.46
CA GLY A 225 3.76 2.31 12.15
C GLY A 225 2.58 2.61 13.08
N GLY A 226 2.68 3.74 13.81
CA GLY A 226 1.70 4.15 14.79
C GLY A 226 1.98 3.54 16.16
N THR A 227 0.96 3.21 16.93
CA THR A 227 1.14 2.76 18.32
C THR A 227 1.30 1.24 18.39
N GLY A 228 2.50 0.74 18.69
CA GLY A 228 2.72 -0.70 18.64
C GLY A 228 4.11 -1.21 19.04
N ILE A 229 4.53 -2.23 18.28
CA ILE A 229 5.86 -2.85 18.26
C ILE A 229 6.04 -3.31 16.81
N ASP A 230 6.46 -2.38 15.96
CA ASP A 230 6.32 -2.56 14.52
C ASP A 230 7.63 -3.02 13.87
N HIS A 231 7.52 -3.87 12.86
CA HIS A 231 8.64 -4.36 12.05
C HIS A 231 8.56 -3.77 10.65
N MET A 232 9.43 -2.82 10.37
CA MET A 232 9.51 -2.10 9.10
C MET A 232 10.77 -2.53 8.36
N ILE A 233 10.66 -2.77 7.05
CA ILE A 233 11.80 -3.09 6.19
C ILE A 233 11.88 -2.05 5.08
N ALA A 234 12.98 -1.31 5.04
CA ALA A 234 13.20 -0.25 4.07
C ALA A 234 13.25 -0.78 2.63
N SER A 235 12.86 0.07 1.68
CA SER A 235 13.16 -0.15 0.27
C SER A 235 14.62 0.22 -0.02
N SER A 236 15.08 -0.04 -1.24
CA SER A 236 16.37 0.50 -1.71
C SER A 236 16.28 1.97 -2.20
N GLY A 237 15.25 2.71 -1.79
CA GLY A 237 14.88 4.04 -2.25
C GLY A 237 15.43 5.20 -1.40
N ALA A 238 14.52 6.00 -0.85
CA ALA A 238 14.80 7.15 -0.01
C ALA A 238 13.63 7.34 0.98
N ASP A 239 13.74 6.68 2.12
CA ASP A 239 12.57 6.35 2.94
C ASP A 239 12.49 7.19 4.22
N THR A 240 11.27 7.48 4.70
CA THR A 240 11.02 8.31 5.87
C THR A 240 10.11 7.58 6.87
N PHE A 241 10.68 7.18 8.00
CA PHE A 241 9.96 6.49 9.07
C PHE A 241 9.46 7.50 10.10
N VAL A 242 8.17 7.49 10.41
CA VAL A 242 7.47 8.46 11.25
C VAL A 242 7.25 7.86 12.64
N PHE A 243 7.48 8.67 13.68
CA PHE A 243 7.26 8.29 15.07
C PHE A 243 6.69 9.47 15.86
N HIS A 244 5.53 9.32 16.51
CA HIS A 244 4.98 10.31 17.43
C HIS A 244 5.39 9.99 18.87
N LEU A 245 5.53 11.02 19.71
CA LEU A 245 5.82 10.83 21.13
C LEU A 245 4.68 10.05 21.81
N GLY A 246 5.00 8.86 22.36
CA GLY A 246 4.02 7.94 22.93
C GLY A 246 3.73 6.68 22.12
N ASP A 247 4.17 6.59 20.87
CA ASP A 247 3.92 5.45 19.99
C ASP A 247 4.76 4.22 20.40
N MET A 248 6.06 4.43 20.60
CA MET A 248 7.06 3.37 20.80
C MET A 248 7.06 2.74 22.19
N ALA A 249 7.63 1.54 22.31
CA ALA A 249 7.86 0.90 23.60
C ALA A 249 9.10 1.45 24.34
N LYS A 250 9.07 1.36 25.68
CA LYS A 250 10.16 1.80 26.58
C LYS A 250 11.21 0.71 26.83
N SER A 251 11.50 -0.10 25.80
CA SER A 251 12.23 -1.36 25.90
C SER A 251 13.04 -1.65 24.61
N LEU A 252 13.81 -2.76 24.56
CA LEU A 252 14.45 -3.24 23.31
C LEU A 252 13.54 -4.18 22.51
N ILE A 253 12.42 -4.61 23.09
CA ILE A 253 11.26 -5.11 22.35
C ILE A 253 10.40 -3.87 22.09
N THR A 254 10.51 -3.35 20.87
CA THR A 254 10.04 -2.04 20.40
C THR A 254 10.17 -2.01 18.88
N ASP A 255 9.84 -0.90 18.25
CA ASP A 255 9.84 -0.73 16.81
C ASP A 255 11.24 -0.93 16.19
N THR A 256 11.26 -1.63 15.06
CA THR A 256 12.46 -2.11 14.38
C THR A 256 12.43 -1.70 12.91
N ILE A 257 13.55 -1.15 12.41
CA ILE A 257 13.73 -0.82 10.99
C ILE A 257 14.92 -1.60 10.45
N ASP A 258 14.65 -2.58 9.60
CA ASP A 258 15.64 -3.30 8.81
C ASP A 258 15.99 -2.52 7.52
N GLY A 259 17.26 -2.58 7.10
CA GLY A 259 17.71 -2.03 5.81
C GLY A 259 17.95 -0.52 5.77
N PHE A 260 17.66 0.22 6.85
CA PHE A 260 17.78 1.69 6.92
C PHE A 260 19.15 2.21 6.44
N ASN A 261 19.15 2.96 5.35
CA ASN A 261 20.34 3.55 4.75
C ASN A 261 20.55 4.97 5.27
N ALA A 262 21.41 5.10 6.28
CA ALA A 262 21.78 6.37 6.92
C ALA A 262 22.21 7.52 5.97
N ALA A 263 22.56 7.24 4.72
CA ALA A 263 22.90 8.26 3.72
C ALA A 263 21.68 8.84 2.97
N THR A 264 20.60 8.07 2.82
CA THR A 264 19.36 8.48 2.12
C THR A 264 18.21 8.72 3.08
N ASP A 265 18.00 7.77 3.99
CA ASP A 265 16.74 7.58 4.71
C ASP A 265 16.67 8.44 5.97
N LYS A 266 15.45 8.67 6.47
CA LYS A 266 15.18 9.63 7.53
C LYS A 266 14.22 9.09 8.58
N LEU A 267 14.39 9.59 9.80
CA LEU A 267 13.45 9.51 10.89
C LEU A 267 12.73 10.87 11.01
N LYS A 268 11.40 10.86 11.00
CA LYS A 268 10.54 12.02 11.18
C LYS A 268 9.90 11.94 12.56
N LEU A 269 10.48 12.69 13.50
CA LEU A 269 10.02 12.76 14.88
C LEU A 269 8.87 13.77 15.01
N VAL A 270 7.71 13.33 15.52
CA VAL A 270 6.53 14.18 15.68
C VAL A 270 6.27 14.44 17.17
N GLY A 271 6.08 15.71 17.54
CA GLY A 271 5.88 16.14 18.93
C GLY A 271 7.16 16.30 19.77
N THR A 272 8.34 16.10 19.17
CA THR A 272 9.66 16.29 19.80
C THR A 272 10.61 17.06 18.89
N VAL A 273 11.83 17.34 19.35
CA VAL A 273 12.93 17.79 18.49
C VAL A 273 14.12 16.83 18.59
N GLU A 274 15.00 16.84 17.59
CA GLU A 274 16.24 16.04 17.53
C GLU A 274 17.02 16.01 18.86
N SER A 275 17.16 17.13 19.56
CA SER A 275 17.90 17.23 20.82
C SER A 275 17.24 16.52 22.02
N ASP A 276 16.00 16.05 21.88
CA ASP A 276 15.36 15.17 22.86
C ASP A 276 15.78 13.70 22.72
N TRP A 277 16.57 13.34 21.71
CA TRP A 277 16.94 11.96 21.39
C TRP A 277 18.44 11.70 21.49
N THR A 278 18.80 10.42 21.64
CA THR A 278 20.18 9.94 21.62
C THR A 278 20.25 8.62 20.86
N SER A 279 21.44 8.19 20.46
CA SER A 279 21.68 6.87 19.86
C SER A 279 22.90 6.21 20.48
N THR A 280 22.85 4.89 20.60
CA THR A 280 23.95 4.05 21.10
C THR A 280 24.01 2.73 20.35
N ASP A 281 25.20 2.31 19.94
CA ASP A 281 25.43 0.99 19.35
C ASP A 281 25.14 -0.14 20.34
N PHE A 282 24.36 -1.13 19.93
CA PHE A 282 24.15 -2.36 20.67
C PHE A 282 24.06 -3.55 19.71
N GLY A 283 24.90 -4.57 19.87
CA GLY A 283 24.90 -5.78 19.03
C GLY A 283 25.41 -5.62 17.59
N GLY A 284 25.41 -4.39 17.06
CA GLY A 284 25.57 -4.07 15.64
C GLY A 284 24.45 -3.16 15.11
N ASP A 285 23.47 -2.85 15.97
CA ASP A 285 22.27 -2.07 15.67
C ASP A 285 22.33 -0.72 16.41
N ALA A 286 21.70 0.32 15.84
CA ALA A 286 21.60 1.63 16.47
C ALA A 286 20.33 1.73 17.31
N VAL A 287 20.49 1.84 18.63
CA VAL A 287 19.38 2.00 19.58
C VAL A 287 19.11 3.50 19.77
N VAL A 288 18.13 4.03 19.05
CA VAL A 288 17.66 5.41 19.13
C VAL A 288 16.68 5.54 20.30
N LYS A 289 16.83 6.56 21.17
CA LYS A 289 16.10 6.61 22.44
C LYS A 289 15.72 8.03 22.87
N TYR A 290 14.46 8.22 23.28
CA TYR A 290 13.96 9.48 23.81
C TYR A 290 14.51 9.73 25.22
N VAL A 291 15.27 10.82 25.35
CA VAL A 291 15.91 11.30 26.57
C VAL A 291 15.45 12.71 26.98
N GLY A 292 14.47 13.27 26.27
CA GLY A 292 13.94 14.62 26.45
C GLY A 292 13.26 14.91 27.79
N ALA A 293 12.58 16.06 27.82
CA ALA A 293 12.02 16.63 29.05
C ALA A 293 10.78 15.91 29.59
N ASP A 294 10.01 15.21 28.74
CA ASP A 294 8.79 14.55 29.19
C ASP A 294 9.10 13.22 29.91
N VAL A 295 8.87 13.20 31.22
CA VAL A 295 9.12 12.04 32.08
C VAL A 295 8.11 10.91 31.89
N ALA A 296 6.94 11.15 31.26
CA ALA A 296 5.98 10.10 30.91
C ALA A 296 6.45 9.27 29.71
N HIS A 297 7.25 9.88 28.82
CA HIS A 297 7.75 9.28 27.58
C HIS A 297 9.22 8.86 27.64
N LYS A 298 9.97 9.35 28.64
CA LYS A 298 11.41 9.08 28.80
C LYS A 298 11.75 7.59 28.69
N GLY A 299 12.58 7.26 27.70
CA GLY A 299 13.08 5.92 27.43
C GLY A 299 12.36 5.14 26.33
N GLU A 300 11.38 5.74 25.65
CA GLU A 300 10.86 5.26 24.34
C GLU A 300 12.00 5.06 23.34
N THR A 301 11.94 3.99 22.55
CA THR A 301 13.10 3.43 21.84
C THR A 301 12.72 2.95 20.44
N ILE A 302 13.62 3.15 19.47
CA ILE A 302 13.57 2.61 18.10
C ILE A 302 14.89 1.85 17.86
N VAL A 303 14.87 0.73 17.16
CA VAL A 303 16.07 -0.02 16.78
C VAL A 303 16.26 0.01 15.27
N LEU A 304 17.43 0.45 14.80
CA LEU A 304 17.81 0.39 13.39
C LEU A 304 18.81 -0.76 13.20
N SER A 305 18.35 -1.86 12.58
CA SER A 305 19.10 -3.11 12.51
C SER A 305 20.33 -3.00 11.59
N GLY A 306 21.51 -3.41 12.08
CA GLY A 306 22.76 -3.36 11.32
C GLY A 306 23.29 -1.95 11.03
N VAL A 307 22.73 -0.90 11.64
CA VAL A 307 23.16 0.49 11.49
C VAL A 307 24.11 0.89 12.62
N ASP A 308 25.26 1.47 12.27
CA ASP A 308 26.21 2.07 13.21
C ASP A 308 25.69 3.45 13.69
N ALA A 309 25.79 3.76 14.98
CA ALA A 309 25.24 4.98 15.58
C ALA A 309 25.94 6.28 15.13
N THR A 310 27.05 6.20 14.40
CA THR A 310 27.73 7.39 13.88
C THR A 310 26.91 8.11 12.83
N GLY A 311 26.92 9.45 12.89
CA GLY A 311 26.13 10.28 11.97
C GLY A 311 24.66 10.44 12.33
N PHE A 312 24.19 9.91 13.46
CA PHE A 312 22.84 10.07 14.05
C PHE A 312 22.10 11.38 13.71
N HIS A 313 22.76 12.53 13.91
CA HIS A 313 22.21 13.87 13.64
C HIS A 313 21.82 14.12 12.16
N GLY A 314 22.36 13.35 11.21
CA GLY A 314 22.00 13.39 9.80
C GLY A 314 20.80 12.51 9.42
N TRP A 315 20.22 11.77 10.38
CA TRP A 315 19.08 10.90 10.14
C TRP A 315 17.74 11.61 10.30
N PHE A 316 17.68 12.82 10.83
CA PHE A 316 16.40 13.50 11.10
C PHE A 316 15.92 14.39 9.94
N THR A 317 14.60 14.45 9.75
CA THR A 317 13.97 15.55 9.02
C THR A 317 13.90 16.80 9.90
N ALA A 318 13.96 17.98 9.29
CA ALA A 318 13.69 19.27 9.94
C ALA A 318 12.19 19.61 9.98
#